data_AF-A0AAQ3MAF9-F1
#
_entry.id   AF-A0AAQ3MAF9-F1
#
_cell.length_a   1.000
_cell.length_b   1.000
_cell.length_c   1.000
_cell.angle_alpha   90.00
_cell.angle_beta   90.00
_cell.angle_gamma   90.00
#
_symmetry.space_group_name_H-M   'P 1'
#
loop_
_entity.id
_entity.type
_entity.pdbx_description
1 polymer ?
#
loop_
_entity_poly.entity_id
_entity_poly.type
_entity_poly.pdbx_seq_one_letter_code
_entity_poly.pdbx_strand_id
1 'polypeptide(L)'
;MPTMNGQEKPRLTDSQKKQNHIESEKKRREAIRKGFDRLAEIVPGMEGSGRSEAVVLQATVEYLRGQMRRKEELRKAARQRGMSDADFDKAYQGISDAADDADASPASDNARVKKE
;
A
#
# COMPACT_ATOMS: atom_id res chain seq x y z
N MET A 1 -4.18 50.98 22.84
CA MET A 1 -5.16 50.08 22.17
C MET A 1 -4.67 48.65 22.35
N PRO A 2 -5.40 47.76 23.05
CA PRO A 2 -5.02 46.36 23.12
C PRO A 2 -5.58 45.61 21.90
N THR A 3 -4.72 44.93 21.14
CA THR A 3 -5.11 44.10 19.99
C THR A 3 -5.56 42.72 20.49
N MET A 4 -6.67 42.26 19.92
CA MET A 4 -7.46 41.13 20.38
C MET A 4 -6.74 39.78 20.33
N ASN A 5 -7.12 38.96 21.31
CA ASN A 5 -6.70 37.60 21.61
C ASN A 5 -6.51 36.69 20.40
N GLY A 6 -5.51 35.81 20.53
CA GLY A 6 -5.26 34.70 19.63
C GLY A 6 -6.52 33.89 19.35
N GLN A 7 -6.63 33.46 18.10
CA GLN A 7 -7.55 32.42 17.68
C GLN A 7 -7.12 31.10 18.33
N GLU A 8 -7.38 30.97 19.63
CA GLU A 8 -7.34 29.70 20.33
C GLU A 8 -8.48 28.86 19.75
N LYS A 9 -8.12 27.92 18.87
CA LYS A 9 -9.04 26.86 18.44
C LYS A 9 -9.71 26.30 19.69
N PRO A 10 -11.04 26.34 19.80
CA PRO A 10 -11.72 25.88 20.99
C PRO A 10 -11.28 24.44 21.27
N ARG A 11 -10.80 24.19 22.49
CA ARG A 11 -10.42 22.85 22.93
C ARG A 11 -11.66 21.96 22.79
N LEU A 12 -11.53 20.90 22.00
CA LEU A 12 -12.62 19.96 21.74
C LEU A 12 -13.26 19.51 23.07
N THR A 13 -14.58 19.54 23.13
CA THR A 13 -15.31 18.98 24.28
C THR A 13 -15.04 17.48 24.39
N ASP A 14 -15.20 16.90 25.57
CA ASP A 14 -14.94 15.46 25.73
C ASP A 14 -15.89 14.59 24.87
N SER A 15 -17.11 15.08 24.62
CA SER A 15 -18.04 14.49 23.65
C SER A 15 -17.49 14.54 22.22
N GLN A 16 -16.98 15.70 21.78
CA GLN A 16 -16.37 15.86 20.46
C GLN A 16 -15.10 15.02 20.29
N LYS A 17 -14.24 14.93 21.31
CA LYS A 17 -13.06 14.06 21.29
C LYS A 17 -13.45 12.60 21.10
N LYS A 18 -14.48 12.14 21.83
CA LYS A 18 -14.98 10.76 21.74
C LYS A 18 -15.53 10.46 20.34
N GLN A 19 -16.30 11.39 19.77
CA GLN A 19 -16.81 11.26 18.40
C GLN A 19 -15.68 11.21 17.37
N ASN A 20 -14.73 12.16 17.42
CA ASN A 20 -13.58 12.20 16.51
C ASN A 20 -12.73 10.93 16.61
N HIS A 21 -12.56 10.36 17.80
CA HIS A 21 -11.84 9.10 17.99
C HIS A 21 -12.54 7.94 17.27
N ILE A 22 -13.86 7.83 17.39
CA ILE A 22 -14.65 6.79 16.72
C ILE A 22 -14.56 6.94 15.20
N GLU A 23 -14.71 8.16 14.68
CA GLU A 23 -14.63 8.45 13.25
C GLU A 23 -13.23 8.18 12.68
N SER A 24 -12.18 8.58 13.40
CA SER A 24 -10.78 8.32 13.04
C SER A 24 -10.50 6.81 12.97
N GLU A 25 -10.95 6.05 13.96
CA GLU A 25 -10.76 4.60 13.98
C GLU A 25 -11.58 3.89 12.90
N LYS A 26 -12.80 4.37 12.59
CA LYS A 26 -13.59 3.85 11.47
C LYS A 26 -12.85 4.06 10.14
N LYS A 27 -12.37 5.29 9.89
CA LYS A 27 -11.58 5.61 8.69
C LYS A 27 -10.31 4.76 8.60
N ARG A 28 -9.60 4.57 9.72
CA ARG A 28 -8.42 3.71 9.79
C ARG A 28 -8.76 2.26 9.40
N ARG A 29 -9.85 1.69 9.95
CA ARG A 29 -10.27 0.32 9.63
C ARG A 29 -10.73 0.17 8.18
N GLU A 30 -11.41 1.16 7.62
CA GLU A 30 -11.78 1.16 6.20
C GLU A 30 -10.55 1.19 5.30
N ALA A 31 -9.53 1.99 5.62
CA ALA A 31 -8.27 2.02 4.89
C ALA A 31 -7.54 0.66 4.93
N ILE A 32 -7.51 0.01 6.10
CA ILE A 32 -6.92 -1.33 6.25
C ILE A 32 -7.66 -2.35 5.38
N ARG A 33 -8.99 -2.36 5.39
CA ARG A 33 -9.80 -3.27 4.57
C ARG A 33 -9.56 -3.10 3.08
N LYS A 34 -9.53 -1.85 2.60
CA LYS A 34 -9.17 -1.57 1.20
C LYS A 34 -7.80 -2.12 0.82
N GLY A 35 -6.84 -2.09 1.75
CA GLY A 35 -5.54 -2.72 1.57
C GLY A 35 -5.63 -4.25 1.40
N PHE A 36 -6.44 -4.92 2.22
CA PHE A 36 -6.70 -6.35 2.09
C PHE A 36 -7.44 -6.73 0.80
N ASP A 37 -8.42 -5.92 0.39
CA ASP A 37 -9.12 -6.12 -0.88
C ASP A 37 -8.15 -6.04 -2.06
N ARG A 38 -7.25 -5.04 -2.08
CA ARG A 38 -6.20 -4.93 -3.10
C ARG A 38 -5.23 -6.12 -3.08
N LEU A 39 -4.84 -6.60 -1.90
CA LEU A 39 -3.99 -7.79 -1.80
C LEU A 39 -4.71 -9.02 -2.37
N ALA A 40 -6.00 -9.18 -2.10
CA ALA A 40 -6.81 -10.29 -2.60
C ALA A 40 -6.99 -10.27 -4.13
N GLU A 41 -6.94 -9.09 -4.76
CA GLU A 41 -6.97 -8.94 -6.23
C GLU A 41 -5.63 -9.28 -6.90
N ILE A 42 -4.51 -9.02 -6.22
CA ILE A 42 -3.16 -9.26 -6.78
C ILE A 42 -2.74 -10.73 -6.60
N VAL A 43 -3.12 -11.34 -5.48
CA VAL A 43 -2.70 -12.70 -5.14
C VAL A 43 -3.61 -13.71 -5.84
N PRO A 44 -3.07 -14.58 -6.73
CA PRO A 44 -3.87 -15.52 -7.49
C PRO A 44 -4.71 -16.43 -6.61
N GLY A 45 -6.00 -16.58 -6.94
CA GLY A 45 -6.93 -17.47 -6.24
C GLY A 45 -7.47 -16.93 -4.92
N MET A 46 -7.17 -15.67 -4.57
CA MET A 46 -7.70 -15.00 -3.38
C MET A 46 -8.83 -14.00 -3.70
N GLU A 47 -9.30 -13.92 -4.96
CA GLU A 47 -10.34 -12.96 -5.34
C GLU A 47 -11.60 -13.13 -4.45
N GLY A 48 -12.11 -12.03 -3.92
CA GLY A 48 -13.28 -12.04 -3.01
C GLY A 48 -13.00 -12.55 -1.59
N SER A 49 -11.77 -12.97 -1.27
CA SER A 49 -11.37 -13.46 0.07
C SER A 49 -10.81 -12.39 1.00
N GLY A 50 -10.97 -11.09 0.67
CA GLY A 50 -10.46 -9.95 1.45
C GLY A 50 -10.91 -9.88 2.92
N ARG A 51 -11.91 -10.70 3.32
CA ARG A 51 -12.39 -10.83 4.71
C ARG A 51 -11.59 -11.81 5.57
N SER A 52 -10.81 -12.71 4.97
CA SER A 52 -9.98 -13.68 5.68
C SER A 52 -8.55 -13.17 5.83
N GLU A 53 -8.34 -12.15 6.69
CA GLU A 53 -7.07 -11.42 6.84
C GLU A 53 -5.84 -12.35 6.96
N ALA A 54 -5.92 -13.37 7.83
CA ALA A 54 -4.81 -14.31 8.03
C ALA A 54 -4.49 -15.15 6.78
N VAL A 55 -5.53 -15.58 6.05
CA VAL A 55 -5.38 -16.39 4.83
C VAL A 55 -4.78 -15.56 3.71
N VAL A 56 -5.29 -14.33 3.53
CA VAL A 56 -4.77 -13.39 2.52
C VAL A 56 -3.28 -13.10 2.79
N LEU A 57 -2.89 -12.82 4.04
CA LEU A 57 -1.47 -12.58 4.36
C LEU A 57 -0.60 -13.82 4.09
N GLN A 58 -1.06 -14.99 4.50
CA GLN A 58 -0.31 -16.23 4.28
C GLN A 58 -0.11 -16.51 2.79
N ALA A 59 -1.18 -16.42 1.99
CA ALA A 59 -1.13 -16.58 0.54
C ALA A 59 -0.24 -15.51 -0.11
N THR A 60 -0.30 -14.26 0.37
CA THR A 60 0.57 -13.16 -0.10
C THR A 60 2.05 -13.51 0.11
N VAL A 61 2.42 -14.00 1.30
CA VAL A 61 3.81 -14.38 1.60
C VAL A 61 4.28 -15.53 0.70
N GLU A 62 3.41 -16.53 0.49
CA GLU A 62 3.71 -17.64 -0.41
C GLU A 62 3.90 -17.18 -1.85
N TYR A 63 3.01 -16.31 -2.33
CA TYR A 63 3.08 -15.72 -3.66
C TYR A 63 4.38 -14.93 -3.86
N LEU A 64 4.77 -14.07 -2.89
CA LEU A 64 6.03 -13.32 -2.94
C LEU A 64 7.25 -14.24 -3.01
N ARG A 65 7.27 -15.33 -2.22
CA ARG A 65 8.33 -16.35 -2.31
C ARG A 65 8.35 -17.04 -3.68
N GLY A 66 7.20 -17.22 -4.32
CA GLY A 66 7.08 -17.70 -5.69
C GLY A 66 7.67 -16.71 -6.71
N GLN A 67 7.33 -15.43 -6.59
CA GLN A 67 7.85 -14.37 -7.48
C GLN A 67 9.37 -14.23 -7.39
N MET A 68 9.94 -14.29 -6.18
CA MET A 68 11.40 -14.27 -6.00
C MET A 68 12.10 -15.45 -6.68
N ARG A 69 11.53 -16.66 -6.56
CA ARG A 69 12.04 -17.85 -7.25
C ARG A 69 11.98 -17.69 -8.77
N ARG A 70 10.85 -17.22 -9.28
CA ARG A 70 10.65 -16.96 -10.72
C ARG A 70 11.63 -15.92 -11.25
N LYS A 71 11.92 -14.85 -10.50
CA LYS A 71 12.94 -13.85 -10.85
C LYS A 71 14.31 -14.51 -11.00
N GLU A 72 14.70 -15.38 -10.08
CA GLU A 72 15.98 -16.08 -10.13
C GLU A 72 16.06 -17.08 -11.30
N GLU A 73 14.97 -17.79 -11.59
CA GLU A 73 14.88 -18.67 -12.77
C GLU A 73 15.04 -17.88 -14.08
N LEU A 74 14.40 -16.72 -14.18
CA LEU A 74 14.56 -15.81 -15.33
C LEU A 74 15.99 -15.28 -15.44
N ARG A 75 16.61 -14.90 -14.31
CA ARG A 75 18.02 -14.47 -14.27
C ARG A 75 18.94 -15.58 -14.79
N LYS A 76 18.74 -16.81 -14.32
CA LYS A 76 19.50 -17.98 -14.75
C LYS A 76 19.31 -18.27 -16.25
N ALA A 77 18.07 -18.20 -16.74
CA ALA A 77 17.77 -18.39 -18.16
C ALA A 77 18.39 -17.29 -19.05
N ALA A 78 18.40 -16.04 -18.58
CA ALA A 78 19.06 -14.93 -19.25
C ALA A 78 20.58 -15.15 -19.32
N ARG A 79 21.21 -15.59 -18.23
CA ARG A 79 22.63 -15.92 -18.18
C ARG A 79 23.00 -17.04 -19.16
N GLN A 80 22.18 -18.08 -19.27
CA GLN A 80 22.37 -19.17 -20.25
C GLN A 80 22.30 -18.67 -21.70
N ARG A 81 21.62 -17.56 -21.95
CA ARG A 81 21.53 -16.90 -23.26
C ARG A 81 22.62 -15.84 -23.47
N GLY A 82 23.59 -15.73 -22.56
CA GLY A 82 24.71 -14.80 -22.66
C GLY A 82 24.42 -13.38 -22.16
N MET A 83 23.28 -13.14 -21.52
CA MET A 83 22.99 -11.85 -20.87
C MET A 83 23.73 -11.76 -19.54
N SER A 84 24.36 -10.61 -19.26
CA SER A 84 24.98 -10.37 -17.96
C SER A 84 23.94 -10.13 -16.88
N ASP A 85 24.32 -10.41 -15.64
CA ASP A 85 23.50 -10.16 -14.46
C ASP A 85 23.09 -8.69 -14.32
N ALA A 86 23.98 -7.75 -14.65
CA ALA A 86 23.71 -6.32 -14.60
C ALA A 86 22.71 -5.87 -15.68
N ASP A 87 22.83 -6.44 -16.89
CA ASP A 87 21.88 -6.15 -17.98
C ASP A 87 20.49 -6.69 -17.67
N PHE A 88 20.42 -7.89 -17.05
CA PHE A 88 19.17 -8.46 -16.57
C PHE A 88 18.51 -7.56 -15.53
N ASP A 89 19.26 -7.11 -14.52
CA ASP A 89 18.71 -6.25 -13.46
C ASP A 89 18.18 -4.93 -14.02
N LYS A 90 18.91 -4.31 -14.95
CA LYS A 90 18.45 -3.09 -15.64
C LYS A 90 17.18 -3.32 -16.45
N ALA A 91 17.11 -4.40 -17.21
CA ALA A 91 15.93 -4.73 -18.02
C ALA A 91 14.72 -5.07 -17.12
N TYR A 92 14.94 -5.83 -16.05
CA TYR A 92 13.90 -6.20 -15.09
C TYR A 92 13.35 -4.97 -14.38
N GLN A 93 14.22 -4.05 -13.96
CA GLN A 93 13.83 -2.83 -13.26
C GLN A 93 13.06 -1.88 -14.18
N GLY A 94 13.49 -1.70 -15.43
CA GLY A 94 12.73 -0.88 -16.39
C GLY A 94 11.32 -1.41 -16.68
N ILE A 95 11.11 -2.73 -16.61
CA ILE A 95 9.77 -3.34 -16.73
C ILE A 95 8.97 -3.16 -15.44
N SER A 96 9.61 -3.29 -14.28
CA SER A 96 8.98 -3.08 -12.96
C SER A 96 8.48 -1.64 -12.82
N ASP A 97 9.34 -0.65 -13.13
CA ASP A 97 9.01 0.77 -12.99
C ASP A 97 7.82 1.14 -13.90
N ALA A 98 7.79 0.62 -15.13
CA ALA A 98 6.66 0.82 -16.05
C ALA A 98 5.36 0.15 -15.57
N ALA A 99 5.46 -0.98 -14.87
CA ALA A 99 4.31 -1.64 -14.26
C ALA A 99 3.80 -0.90 -13.02
N ASP A 100 4.72 -0.36 -12.21
CA ASP A 100 4.39 0.46 -11.04
C ASP A 100 3.71 1.77 -11.45
N ASP A 101 4.15 2.42 -12.53
CA ASP A 101 3.49 3.61 -13.10
C ASP A 101 2.08 3.31 -13.64
N ALA A 102 1.84 2.11 -14.17
CA ALA A 102 0.53 1.68 -14.64
C ALA A 102 -0.44 1.34 -13.50
N ASP A 103 0.08 0.87 -12.36
CA ASP A 103 -0.69 0.57 -11.13
C ASP A 103 -0.73 1.75 -10.14
N ALA A 104 -0.14 2.90 -10.49
CA ALA A 104 -0.24 4.16 -9.76
C ALA A 104 -1.66 4.74 -9.87
N SER A 105 -2.63 4.09 -9.21
CA SER A 105 -3.95 4.63 -8.96
C SER A 105 -3.87 5.83 -7.99
N PRO A 106 -4.65 6.91 -8.19
CA PRO A 106 -4.61 8.14 -7.38
C PRO A 106 -5.04 7.97 -5.91
N ALA A 107 -5.26 6.74 -5.44
CA ALA A 107 -5.77 6.45 -4.11
C ALA A 107 -4.70 6.40 -3.00
N SER A 108 -3.47 6.90 -3.23
CA SER A 108 -2.53 7.24 -2.16
C SER A 108 -2.83 8.63 -1.58
N ASP A 109 -4.11 8.94 -1.34
CA ASP A 109 -4.56 10.11 -0.60
C ASP A 109 -4.37 9.85 0.91
N ASN A 110 -3.12 9.56 1.28
CA ASN A 110 -2.66 9.59 2.67
C ASN A 110 -1.68 10.75 2.88
N ALA A 111 -1.87 11.84 2.13
CA ALA A 111 -1.11 13.06 2.26
C ALA A 111 -2.03 14.24 2.61
N ARG A 112 -1.86 14.69 3.85
CA ARG A 112 -2.00 16.09 4.27
C ARG A 112 -3.42 16.58 4.59
N VAL A 113 -3.89 16.20 5.78
CA VAL A 113 -4.62 17.17 6.60
C VAL A 113 -3.65 18.34 6.87
N LYS A 114 -3.69 19.36 6.00
CA LYS A 114 -3.06 20.64 6.27
C LYS A 114 -3.71 21.16 7.54
N LYS A 115 -2.91 21.25 8.60
CA LYS A 115 -3.17 22.05 9.80
C LYS A 115 -3.39 23.49 9.32
N GLU A 116 -4.65 23.91 9.21
CA GLU A 116 -5.06 25.30 9.41
C GLU A 116 -5.28 25.51 10.90
#